data_AF-A0A7S2U5E4-F1
#
_entry.id   AF-A0A7S2U5E4-F1
#
_cell.length_a   1.000
_cell.length_b   1.000
_cell.length_c   1.000
_cell.angle_alpha   90.00
_cell.angle_beta   90.00
_cell.angle_gamma   90.00
#
_symmetry.space_group_name_H-M   'P 1'
#
loop_
_entity.id
_entity.type
_entity.pdbx_description
1 polymer ?
#
loop_
_entity_poly.entity_id
_entity_poly.type
_entity_poly.pdbx_seq_one_letter_code
_entity_poly.pdbx_strand_id
1 'polypeptide(L)'
;IEFAKIFRNLGAEVTLIIRDLIPRNALMKIGLDKDIAATLVADLVRSGIKIERGAQVESFQIPKGDTAVRVPLKITLEGKGGTDRPMGSTTELRVDAYLAAVGRKPNTSNLNLQAAGIEMDQYGGIVVGEGLASSARAGNVYAAGDVLGRPFLASTGVAQGVACVGYMFSPPESREELAAFSSCNTDDGDEGKEGELCIDGDLSKTGARFDPASLAANPFAFPTGVWSSPEASYFGLSTQQATDMGILAGESIALYAECLRGRVFSPNGLLKLVYEKPTGRILGVHICGDDACELIHYGMEIVKAKRTIKDLVSNVYSAVTYHEMYKIAAQASLDEAGARKRRAAAGAALAKRNRSQMSK
;
A
#
# COMPACT_ATOMS: atom_id res chain seq x y z
N ILE A 1 8.07 7.51 6.25
CA ILE A 1 9.00 7.56 5.10
C ILE A 1 8.89 8.87 4.32
N GLU A 2 7.68 9.37 4.08
CA GLU A 2 7.45 10.68 3.42
C GLU A 2 8.19 11.83 4.14
N PHE A 3 7.96 12.00 5.45
CA PHE A 3 8.69 12.98 6.26
C PHE A 3 10.21 12.82 6.20
N ALA A 4 10.71 11.57 6.16
CA ALA A 4 12.15 11.34 6.07
C ALA A 4 12.73 11.90 4.76
N LYS A 5 11.99 11.77 3.66
CA LYS A 5 12.36 12.38 2.37
C LYS A 5 12.23 13.89 2.38
N ILE A 6 11.15 14.44 2.95
CA ILE A 6 10.97 15.89 3.10
C ILE A 6 12.15 16.49 3.87
N PHE A 7 12.45 15.98 5.07
CA PHE A 7 13.55 16.50 5.88
C PHE A 7 14.91 16.31 5.22
N ARG A 8 15.14 15.17 4.57
CA ARG A 8 16.40 14.93 3.86
C ARG A 8 16.60 15.90 2.71
N ASN A 9 15.55 16.17 1.93
CA ASN A 9 15.60 17.11 0.82
C ASN A 9 15.75 18.57 1.28
N LEU A 10 15.30 18.90 2.49
CA LEU A 10 15.54 20.19 3.14
C LEU A 10 16.92 20.29 3.80
N GLY A 11 17.76 19.26 3.71
CA GLY A 11 19.15 19.27 4.16
C GLY A 11 19.43 18.60 5.50
N ALA A 12 18.42 18.03 6.17
CA ALA A 12 18.65 17.32 7.43
C ALA A 12 19.42 16.01 7.21
N GLU A 13 20.24 15.63 8.19
CA GLU A 13 20.63 14.23 8.36
C GLU A 13 19.43 13.46 8.94
N VAL A 14 19.03 12.37 8.27
CA VAL A 14 17.86 11.60 8.66
C VAL A 14 18.25 10.16 8.91
N THR A 15 17.88 9.67 10.09
CA THR A 15 17.96 8.27 10.48
C THR A 15 16.55 7.74 10.72
N LEU A 16 16.14 6.75 9.93
CA LEU A 16 14.90 5.99 10.15
C LEU A 16 15.18 4.82 11.09
N ILE A 17 14.42 4.71 12.17
CA ILE A 17 14.50 3.59 13.11
C ILE A 17 13.33 2.65 12.84
N ILE A 18 13.63 1.38 12.61
CA ILE A 18 12.62 0.34 12.35
C ILE A 18 12.89 -0.89 13.20
N ARG A 19 11.81 -1.54 13.65
CA ARG A 19 11.89 -2.78 14.42
C ARG A 19 12.21 -4.00 13.56
N ASP A 20 11.85 -3.97 12.28
CA ASP A 20 12.14 -5.07 11.36
C ASP A 20 13.62 -5.15 11.03
N LEU A 21 14.14 -6.38 10.92
CA LEU A 21 15.52 -6.64 10.50
C LEU A 21 15.74 -6.41 9.01
N ILE A 22 14.69 -6.55 8.21
CA ILE A 22 14.73 -6.35 6.76
C ILE A 22 13.87 -5.12 6.46
N PRO A 23 14.45 -3.99 6.01
CA PRO A 23 13.69 -2.74 5.87
C PRO A 23 12.46 -2.82 4.97
N ARG A 24 12.51 -3.59 3.89
CA ARG A 24 11.36 -3.75 3.00
C ARG A 24 10.16 -4.41 3.70
N ASN A 25 10.39 -5.28 4.70
CA ASN A 25 9.30 -5.95 5.42
C ASN A 25 8.47 -4.95 6.23
N ALA A 26 9.10 -3.88 6.75
CA ALA A 26 8.37 -2.81 7.44
C ALA A 26 7.37 -2.11 6.50
N LEU A 27 7.72 -1.99 5.21
CA LEU A 27 6.85 -1.42 4.18
C LEU A 27 5.81 -2.41 3.66
N MET A 28 6.12 -3.71 3.62
CA MET A 28 5.13 -4.73 3.28
C MET A 28 3.99 -4.81 4.30
N LYS A 29 4.23 -4.46 5.57
CA LYS A 29 3.19 -4.37 6.61
C LYS A 29 2.16 -3.27 6.38
N ILE A 30 2.42 -2.35 5.46
CA ILE A 30 1.45 -1.34 5.00
C ILE A 30 0.92 -1.68 3.60
N GLY A 31 1.05 -2.94 3.16
CA GLY A 31 0.45 -3.49 1.93
C GLY A 31 1.30 -3.40 0.67
N LEU A 32 2.48 -2.75 0.71
CA LEU A 32 3.34 -2.65 -0.46
C LEU A 32 3.91 -4.03 -0.86
N ASP A 33 3.89 -4.33 -2.16
CA ASP A 33 4.56 -5.52 -2.70
C ASP A 33 6.07 -5.52 -2.41
N LYS A 34 6.67 -6.71 -2.27
CA LYS A 34 8.09 -6.92 -1.95
C LYS A 34 9.04 -6.11 -2.85
N ASP A 35 8.75 -6.02 -4.15
CA ASP A 35 9.63 -5.40 -5.14
C ASP A 35 9.51 -3.87 -5.11
N ILE A 36 8.29 -3.38 -4.88
CA ILE A 36 8.01 -1.96 -4.63
C ILE A 36 8.68 -1.49 -3.34
N ALA A 37 8.50 -2.24 -2.25
CA ALA A 37 9.13 -1.97 -0.97
C ALA A 37 10.66 -1.99 -1.07
N ALA A 38 11.23 -2.96 -1.79
CA ALA A 38 12.68 -3.02 -2.02
C ALA A 38 13.21 -1.83 -2.82
N THR A 39 12.48 -1.41 -3.86
CA THR A 39 12.84 -0.26 -4.68
C THR A 39 12.82 1.04 -3.88
N LEU A 40 11.79 1.22 -3.04
CA LEU A 40 11.68 2.40 -2.19
C LEU A 40 12.76 2.45 -1.10
N VAL A 41 13.09 1.30 -0.48
CA VAL A 41 14.19 1.21 0.48
C VAL A 41 15.53 1.53 -0.16
N ALA A 42 15.81 0.96 -1.34
CA ALA A 42 17.05 1.22 -2.06
C ALA A 42 17.21 2.72 -2.37
N ASP A 43 16.10 3.38 -2.71
CA ASP A 43 16.10 4.80 -2.97
C ASP A 43 16.26 5.66 -1.69
N LEU A 44 15.62 5.30 -0.56
CA LEU A 44 15.85 5.95 0.73
C LEU A 44 17.34 5.97 1.08
N VAL A 45 18.01 4.81 0.96
CA VAL A 45 19.45 4.67 1.22
C VAL A 45 20.26 5.51 0.23
N ARG A 46 19.94 5.45 -1.06
CA ARG A 46 20.61 6.23 -2.11
C ARG A 46 20.52 7.74 -1.88
N SER A 47 19.42 8.23 -1.31
CA SER A 47 19.27 9.64 -0.93
C SER A 47 20.00 10.03 0.36
N GLY A 48 20.74 9.11 0.97
CA GLY A 48 21.52 9.35 2.18
C GLY A 48 20.71 9.26 3.48
N ILE A 49 19.52 8.64 3.46
CA ILE A 49 18.78 8.34 4.68
C ILE A 49 19.38 7.08 5.31
N LYS A 50 19.84 7.20 6.55
CA LYS A 50 20.35 6.06 7.34
C LYS A 50 19.16 5.24 7.85
N ILE A 51 19.27 3.92 7.87
CA ILE A 51 18.22 3.04 8.38
C ILE A 51 18.78 2.18 9.52
N GLU A 52 18.36 2.49 10.73
CA GLU A 52 18.60 1.70 11.95
C GLU A 52 17.54 0.59 12.04
N ARG A 53 17.91 -0.60 11.57
CA ARG A 53 17.05 -1.79 11.53
C ARG A 53 17.18 -2.65 12.79
N GLY A 54 16.15 -3.46 13.07
CA GLY A 54 16.14 -4.35 14.24
C GLY A 54 16.27 -3.60 15.56
N ALA A 55 15.76 -2.39 15.65
CA ALA A 55 15.96 -1.50 16.79
C ALA A 55 14.65 -0.89 17.27
N GLN A 56 14.60 -0.59 18.56
CA GLN A 56 13.55 0.24 19.15
C GLN A 56 14.16 1.31 20.04
N VAL A 57 13.43 2.39 20.26
CA VAL A 57 13.83 3.39 21.25
C VAL A 57 13.56 2.85 22.65
N GLU A 58 14.59 2.88 23.50
CA GLU A 58 14.52 2.47 24.90
C GLU A 58 14.33 3.69 25.82
N SER A 59 15.15 4.74 25.64
CA SER A 59 15.10 5.92 26.49
C SER A 59 15.55 7.20 25.77
N PHE A 60 15.10 8.33 26.31
CA PHE A 60 15.49 9.66 25.89
C PHE A 60 16.18 10.40 27.03
N GLN A 61 17.28 11.06 26.71
CA GLN A 61 17.92 12.05 27.57
C GLN A 61 17.75 13.40 26.90
N ILE A 62 16.79 14.17 27.40
CA ILE A 62 16.48 15.52 26.91
C ILE A 62 17.35 16.50 27.71
N PRO A 63 18.18 17.32 27.04
CA PRO A 63 18.96 18.35 27.72
C PRO A 63 18.05 19.29 28.51
N LYS A 64 18.39 19.56 29.78
CA LYS A 64 17.67 20.52 30.63
C LYS A 64 18.45 21.84 30.66
N GLY A 65 17.76 22.95 30.39
CA GLY A 65 18.32 24.30 30.52
C GLY A 65 17.94 25.22 29.35
N ASP A 66 17.73 26.50 29.65
CA ASP A 66 17.61 27.57 28.66
C ASP A 66 19.03 27.95 28.20
N THR A 67 19.63 27.11 27.37
CA THR A 67 20.96 27.36 26.82
C THR A 67 20.83 28.05 25.47
N ALA A 68 21.54 29.17 25.29
CA ALA A 68 21.66 29.85 24.00
C ALA A 68 22.22 28.94 22.87
N VAL A 69 22.77 27.78 23.24
CA VAL A 69 23.27 26.73 22.35
C VAL A 69 22.30 25.55 22.36
N ARG A 70 21.89 25.07 21.18
CA ARG A 70 21.07 23.88 21.02
C ARG A 70 21.90 22.63 21.34
N VAL A 71 21.56 21.92 22.41
CA VAL A 71 22.18 20.65 22.77
C VAL A 71 21.36 19.50 22.14
N PRO A 72 21.98 18.53 21.44
CA PRO A 72 21.26 17.41 20.85
C PRO A 72 20.58 16.52 21.90
N LEU A 73 19.40 15.99 21.56
CA LEU A 73 18.77 14.90 22.29
C LEU A 73 19.64 13.65 22.15
N LYS A 74 19.83 12.95 23.25
CA LYS A 74 20.46 11.63 23.26
C LYS A 74 19.37 10.57 23.34
N ILE A 75 19.38 9.66 22.37
CA ILE A 75 18.42 8.54 22.26
C ILE A 75 19.19 7.25 22.40
N THR A 76 18.76 6.39 23.33
CA THR A 76 19.28 5.03 23.46
C THR A 76 18.35 4.09 22.68
N LEU A 77 18.93 3.37 21.72
CA LEU A 77 18.26 2.30 20.99
C LEU A 77 18.64 0.95 21.59
N GLU A 78 17.66 0.07 21.72
CA GLU A 78 17.84 -1.33 22.10
C GLU A 78 17.66 -2.23 20.87
N GLY A 79 18.57 -3.19 20.72
CA GLY A 79 18.52 -4.21 19.68
C GLY A 79 17.46 -5.28 19.93
N LYS A 80 16.69 -5.60 18.89
CA LYS A 80 15.66 -6.65 18.87
C LYS A 80 16.18 -8.03 18.45
N GLY A 81 17.50 -8.21 18.39
CA GLY A 81 18.13 -9.44 17.93
C GLY A 81 18.20 -9.53 16.40
N GLY A 82 19.31 -10.05 15.90
CA GLY A 82 19.64 -10.17 14.48
C GLY A 82 21.14 -10.43 14.29
N THR A 83 21.57 -10.65 13.05
CA THR A 83 22.99 -10.96 12.73
C THR A 83 23.95 -9.85 13.12
N ASP A 84 23.53 -8.59 12.96
CA ASP A 84 24.40 -7.42 13.14
C ASP A 84 24.16 -6.67 14.46
N ARG A 85 23.14 -7.07 15.24
CA ARG A 85 22.77 -6.42 16.51
C ARG A 85 22.18 -7.45 17.48
N PRO A 86 22.95 -7.93 18.48
CA PRO A 86 22.45 -8.86 19.49
C PRO A 86 21.23 -8.31 20.24
N MET A 87 20.40 -9.21 20.75
CA MET A 87 19.27 -8.84 21.60
C MET A 87 19.77 -8.07 22.83
N GLY A 88 19.14 -6.93 23.15
CA GLY A 88 19.50 -6.10 24.29
C GLY A 88 20.79 -5.28 24.13
N SER A 89 21.46 -5.36 22.97
CA SER A 89 22.58 -4.45 22.69
C SER A 89 22.08 -3.01 22.55
N THR A 90 22.87 -2.05 23.03
CA THR A 90 22.49 -0.64 23.02
C THR A 90 23.26 0.15 21.98
N THR A 91 22.64 1.17 21.41
CA THR A 91 23.28 2.14 20.52
C THR A 91 22.79 3.53 20.82
N GLU A 92 23.71 4.49 20.92
CA GLU A 92 23.39 5.89 21.17
C GLU A 92 23.27 6.65 19.86
N LEU A 93 22.18 7.40 19.69
CA LEU A 93 22.03 8.42 18.66
C LEU A 93 21.97 9.80 19.31
N ARG A 94 22.59 10.80 18.65
CA ARG A 94 22.46 12.22 18.99
C ARG A 94 21.75 12.93 17.86
N VAL A 95 20.62 13.57 18.17
CA VAL A 95 19.74 14.20 17.16
C VAL A 95 19.16 15.51 17.68
N ASP A 96 18.86 16.43 16.78
CA ASP A 96 18.21 17.71 17.13
C ASP A 96 16.70 17.61 17.32
N ALA A 97 16.09 16.57 16.76
CA ALA A 97 14.66 16.30 16.82
C ALA A 97 14.37 14.80 16.68
N TYR A 98 13.24 14.37 17.25
CA TYR A 98 12.71 13.02 17.09
C TYR A 98 11.25 13.07 16.64
N LEU A 99 10.91 12.35 15.58
CA LEU A 99 9.54 12.21 15.07
C LEU A 99 9.04 10.79 15.31
N ALA A 100 8.04 10.64 16.19
CA ALA A 100 7.37 9.38 16.42
C ALA A 100 6.31 9.11 15.34
N ALA A 101 6.62 8.22 14.39
CA ALA A 101 5.70 7.79 13.32
C ALA A 101 5.42 6.28 13.40
N VAL A 102 5.01 5.80 14.58
CA VAL A 102 4.92 4.36 14.91
C VAL A 102 3.53 3.74 14.71
N GLY A 103 2.53 4.54 14.33
CA GLY A 103 1.16 4.08 14.10
C GLY A 103 0.13 5.10 14.59
N ARG A 104 -1.15 4.72 14.47
CA ARG A 104 -2.31 5.47 14.96
C ARG A 104 -3.20 4.55 15.79
N LYS A 105 -4.02 5.12 16.65
CA LYS A 105 -5.03 4.42 17.46
C LYS A 105 -6.40 5.08 17.24
N PRO A 106 -7.49 4.31 17.15
CA PRO A 106 -8.85 4.85 17.17
C PRO A 106 -9.12 5.77 18.38
N ASN A 107 -9.79 6.89 18.15
CA ASN A 107 -10.16 7.86 19.20
C ASN A 107 -11.49 7.50 19.88
N THR A 108 -11.55 6.33 20.53
CA THR A 108 -12.80 5.76 21.07
C THR A 108 -12.93 5.80 22.59
N SER A 109 -11.84 6.08 23.33
CA SER A 109 -11.79 5.92 24.79
C SER A 109 -12.76 6.82 25.58
N ASN A 110 -13.09 8.00 25.05
CA ASN A 110 -13.87 9.01 25.77
C ASN A 110 -15.33 9.10 25.27
N LEU A 111 -15.79 8.11 24.49
CA LEU A 111 -17.12 8.12 23.88
C LEU A 111 -18.18 7.35 24.69
N ASN A 112 -17.81 6.75 25.83
CA ASN A 112 -18.71 5.96 26.67
C ASN A 112 -19.49 4.88 25.88
N LEU A 113 -18.81 4.23 24.91
CA LEU A 113 -19.41 3.30 23.95
C LEU A 113 -20.13 2.11 24.63
N GLN A 114 -19.62 1.68 25.78
CA GLN A 114 -20.24 0.61 26.58
C GLN A 114 -21.67 0.97 27.03
N ALA A 115 -21.91 2.22 27.43
CA ALA A 115 -23.26 2.67 27.81
C ALA A 115 -24.22 2.70 26.61
N ALA A 116 -23.69 2.87 25.40
CA ALA A 116 -24.44 2.78 24.14
C ALA A 116 -24.60 1.33 23.62
N GLY A 117 -23.99 0.34 24.29
CA GLY A 117 -23.97 -1.05 23.83
C GLY A 117 -23.13 -1.29 22.57
N ILE A 118 -22.15 -0.42 22.32
CA ILE A 118 -21.28 -0.49 21.14
C ILE A 118 -20.03 -1.30 21.47
N GLU A 119 -19.81 -2.36 20.69
CA GLU A 119 -18.68 -3.26 20.79
C GLU A 119 -17.43 -2.66 20.14
N MET A 120 -16.28 -3.00 20.71
CA MET A 120 -14.97 -2.64 20.18
C MET A 120 -14.11 -3.88 20.04
N ASP A 121 -13.20 -3.87 19.06
CA ASP A 121 -12.16 -4.87 18.94
C ASP A 121 -11.05 -4.68 20.00
N GLN A 122 -10.09 -5.62 20.01
CA GLN A 122 -8.95 -5.59 20.94
C GLN A 122 -7.99 -4.40 20.75
N TYR A 123 -8.11 -3.65 19.65
CA TYR A 123 -7.32 -2.46 19.34
C TYR A 123 -8.08 -1.15 19.60
N GLY A 124 -9.35 -1.24 20.04
CA GLY A 124 -10.23 -0.12 20.32
C GLY A 124 -10.98 0.41 19.10
N GLY A 125 -10.99 -0.32 17.98
CA GLY A 125 -11.81 -0.01 16.80
C GLY A 125 -13.26 -0.37 17.04
N ILE A 126 -14.20 0.44 16.55
CA ILE A 126 -15.64 0.15 16.62
C ILE A 126 -15.96 -1.01 15.67
N VAL A 127 -16.60 -2.06 16.19
CA VAL A 127 -17.07 -3.18 15.37
C VAL A 127 -18.34 -2.76 14.65
N VAL A 128 -18.37 -2.99 13.34
CA VAL A 128 -19.52 -2.69 12.48
C VAL A 128 -19.94 -3.91 11.66
N GLY A 129 -21.23 -4.02 11.40
CA GLY A 129 -21.83 -5.01 10.52
C GLY A 129 -22.12 -4.46 9.13
N GLU A 130 -23.18 -5.00 8.51
CA GLU A 130 -23.65 -4.55 7.20
C GLU A 130 -24.02 -3.05 7.22
N GLY A 131 -23.68 -2.36 6.14
CA GLY A 131 -23.92 -0.93 6.01
C GLY A 131 -23.21 -0.05 7.04
N LEU A 132 -22.16 -0.58 7.67
CA LEU A 132 -21.35 0.09 8.70
C LEU A 132 -22.15 0.44 9.98
N ALA A 133 -23.24 -0.27 10.24
CA ALA A 133 -24.00 -0.16 11.48
C ALA A 133 -23.20 -0.76 12.65
N SER A 134 -23.13 -0.05 13.77
CA SER A 134 -22.53 -0.57 15.01
C SER A 134 -23.46 -1.58 15.72
N SER A 135 -22.95 -2.23 16.77
CA SER A 135 -23.73 -3.13 17.62
C SER A 135 -24.73 -2.43 18.56
N ALA A 136 -24.91 -1.11 18.45
CA ALA A 136 -25.87 -0.38 19.29
C ALA A 136 -27.28 -0.98 19.16
N ARG A 137 -27.93 -1.26 20.29
CA ARG A 137 -29.22 -2.00 20.34
C ARG A 137 -30.34 -1.40 19.49
N ALA A 138 -30.35 -0.08 19.33
CA ALA A 138 -31.37 0.63 18.56
C ALA A 138 -31.08 0.66 17.05
N GLY A 139 -29.95 0.10 16.59
CA GLY A 139 -29.59 0.03 15.16
C GLY A 139 -29.41 1.39 14.49
N ASN A 140 -29.27 2.47 15.26
CA ASN A 140 -29.26 3.85 14.80
C ASN A 140 -27.88 4.53 14.92
N VAL A 141 -26.84 3.77 15.25
CA VAL A 141 -25.47 4.28 15.38
C VAL A 141 -24.57 3.59 14.39
N TYR A 142 -23.81 4.38 13.63
CA TYR A 142 -22.92 3.96 12.56
C TYR A 142 -21.51 4.51 12.82
N ALA A 143 -20.50 3.91 12.21
CA ALA A 143 -19.11 4.37 12.34
C ALA A 143 -18.37 4.29 10.99
N ALA A 144 -17.48 5.24 10.74
CA ALA A 144 -16.71 5.36 9.51
C ALA A 144 -15.33 5.99 9.77
N GLY A 145 -14.35 5.65 8.94
CA GLY A 145 -12.98 6.14 9.00
C GLY A 145 -12.14 5.43 10.06
N ASP A 146 -11.08 6.11 10.51
CA ASP A 146 -10.04 5.54 11.40
C ASP A 146 -10.57 4.95 12.72
N VAL A 147 -11.78 5.32 13.16
CA VAL A 147 -12.41 4.73 14.34
C VAL A 147 -12.75 3.26 14.17
N LEU A 148 -12.81 2.75 12.94
CA LEU A 148 -13.02 1.34 12.62
C LEU A 148 -11.73 0.51 12.69
N GLY A 149 -10.57 1.15 12.81
CA GLY A 149 -9.27 0.52 12.62
C GLY A 149 -8.66 0.89 11.28
N ARG A 150 -7.61 0.16 10.86
CA ARG A 150 -6.96 0.45 9.57
C ARG A 150 -7.92 0.05 8.41
N PRO A 151 -7.61 0.39 7.13
CA PRO A 151 -6.52 1.24 6.72
C PRO A 151 -6.85 2.69 7.10
N PHE A 152 -5.89 3.38 7.71
CA PHE A 152 -6.09 4.76 8.17
C PHE A 152 -5.94 5.75 7.00
N LEU A 153 -6.90 5.73 6.06
CA LEU A 153 -6.86 6.48 4.82
C LEU A 153 -8.06 7.42 4.71
N ALA A 154 -7.81 8.64 4.25
CA ALA A 154 -8.86 9.63 4.05
C ALA A 154 -9.92 9.18 3.04
N SER A 155 -9.49 8.59 1.91
CA SER A 155 -10.39 8.06 0.87
C SER A 155 -11.28 6.94 1.39
N THR A 156 -10.74 6.04 2.23
CA THR A 156 -11.52 5.02 2.94
C THR A 156 -12.59 5.66 3.81
N GLY A 157 -12.22 6.66 4.63
CA GLY A 157 -13.18 7.35 5.49
C GLY A 157 -14.28 8.08 4.73
N VAL A 158 -13.96 8.71 3.59
CA VAL A 158 -14.96 9.37 2.73
C VAL A 158 -15.94 8.35 2.16
N ALA A 159 -15.46 7.25 1.58
CA ALA A 159 -16.33 6.22 1.00
C ALA A 159 -17.21 5.55 2.06
N GLN A 160 -16.64 5.25 3.23
CA GLN A 160 -17.38 4.73 4.38
C GLN A 160 -18.43 5.73 4.88
N GLY A 161 -18.11 7.03 4.93
CA GLY A 161 -19.06 8.07 5.31
C GLY A 161 -20.24 8.18 4.35
N VAL A 162 -19.97 8.15 3.04
CA VAL A 162 -21.03 8.13 2.00
C VAL A 162 -21.91 6.89 2.15
N ALA A 163 -21.31 5.71 2.36
CA ALA A 163 -22.05 4.48 2.60
C ALA A 163 -22.95 4.60 3.84
N CYS A 164 -22.42 5.04 4.99
CA CYS A 164 -23.20 5.26 6.20
C CYS A 164 -24.44 6.13 5.94
N VAL A 165 -24.26 7.29 5.30
CA VAL A 165 -25.37 8.21 4.97
C VAL A 165 -26.37 7.54 4.03
N GLY A 166 -25.90 6.83 3.00
CA GLY A 166 -26.75 6.05 2.11
C GLY A 166 -27.61 5.04 2.87
N TYR A 167 -27.01 4.26 3.79
CA TYR A 167 -27.76 3.29 4.59
C TYR A 167 -28.76 3.93 5.56
N MET A 168 -28.42 5.08 6.14
CA MET A 168 -29.30 5.80 7.07
C MET A 168 -30.61 6.26 6.43
N PHE A 169 -30.53 6.80 5.21
CA PHE A 169 -31.65 7.52 4.58
C PHE A 169 -32.37 6.73 3.48
N SER A 170 -31.84 5.59 3.07
CA SER A 170 -32.44 4.78 2.02
C SER A 170 -33.43 3.75 2.57
N PRO A 171 -34.62 3.60 1.94
CA PRO A 171 -35.60 2.60 2.34
C PRO A 171 -35.00 1.19 2.22
N PRO A 172 -35.44 0.22 3.05
CA PRO A 172 -34.87 -1.13 3.10
C PRO A 172 -34.74 -1.79 1.72
N GLU A 173 -35.76 -1.67 0.86
CA GLU A 173 -35.73 -2.20 -0.50
C GLU A 173 -34.61 -1.66 -1.41
N SER A 174 -34.09 -0.47 -1.13
CA SER A 174 -33.00 0.16 -1.92
C SER A 174 -31.60 -0.03 -1.31
N ARG A 175 -31.50 -0.67 -0.13
CA ARG A 175 -30.22 -0.89 0.56
C ARG A 175 -29.37 -1.96 -0.13
N GLU A 176 -30.01 -2.92 -0.81
CA GLU A 176 -29.34 -3.92 -1.63
C GLU A 176 -28.63 -3.27 -2.85
N GLU A 177 -29.23 -2.23 -3.46
CA GLU A 177 -28.63 -1.48 -4.56
C GLU A 177 -27.48 -0.56 -4.11
N LEU A 178 -27.52 -0.05 -2.87
CA LEU A 178 -26.42 0.74 -2.29
C LEU A 178 -25.24 -0.13 -1.88
N ALA A 179 -25.49 -1.37 -1.46
CA ALA A 179 -24.45 -2.41 -1.40
C ALA A 179 -23.88 -2.68 -2.81
N ALA A 180 -24.71 -2.55 -3.86
CA ALA A 180 -24.31 -2.77 -5.25
C ALA A 180 -23.53 -1.61 -5.90
N PHE A 181 -23.53 -0.39 -5.35
CA PHE A 181 -22.57 0.65 -5.76
C PHE A 181 -21.11 0.24 -5.44
N SER A 182 -20.94 -0.83 -4.65
CA SER A 182 -19.68 -1.53 -4.36
C SER A 182 -19.54 -2.88 -5.12
N SER A 183 -20.51 -3.31 -5.93
CA SER A 183 -20.45 -4.59 -6.64
C SER A 183 -20.72 -4.48 -8.15
N CYS A 184 -19.97 -5.25 -8.92
CA CYS A 184 -20.11 -5.33 -10.36
C CYS A 184 -21.49 -5.89 -10.76
N ASN A 185 -22.14 -5.33 -11.78
CA ASN A 185 -23.30 -5.93 -12.45
C ASN A 185 -22.99 -7.38 -12.87
N THR A 186 -23.79 -8.33 -12.41
CA THR A 186 -23.81 -9.71 -12.90
C THR A 186 -24.90 -9.82 -13.96
N ASP A 187 -24.58 -9.38 -15.17
CA ASP A 187 -25.46 -9.54 -16.34
C ASP A 187 -24.71 -10.36 -17.40
N ASP A 188 -24.23 -11.53 -17.00
CA ASP A 188 -23.68 -12.55 -17.90
C ASP A 188 -24.52 -13.82 -17.70
N GLY A 189 -25.48 -14.02 -18.61
CA GLY A 189 -26.47 -15.10 -18.58
C GLY A 189 -25.89 -16.49 -18.84
N ASP A 190 -25.24 -17.07 -17.83
CA ASP A 190 -24.81 -18.46 -17.83
C ASP A 190 -25.69 -19.29 -16.89
N GLU A 191 -26.84 -19.75 -17.41
CA GLU A 191 -27.70 -20.71 -16.75
C GLU A 191 -27.09 -22.11 -16.87
N GLY A 192 -26.57 -22.62 -15.75
CA GLY A 192 -26.42 -24.05 -15.53
C GLY A 192 -25.02 -24.49 -15.13
N LYS A 193 -24.81 -24.69 -13.83
CA LYS A 193 -23.97 -25.75 -13.23
C LYS A 193 -24.12 -25.73 -11.71
N GLU A 194 -25.00 -26.59 -11.20
CA GLU A 194 -24.96 -27.00 -9.80
C GLU A 194 -23.78 -27.96 -9.61
N GLY A 195 -22.89 -27.66 -8.66
CA GLY A 195 -21.90 -28.63 -8.17
C GLY A 195 -20.42 -28.36 -8.47
N GLU A 196 -20.01 -27.14 -8.80
CA GLU A 196 -18.59 -26.74 -8.78
C GLU A 196 -18.29 -25.91 -7.53
N LEU A 197 -17.16 -26.20 -6.87
CA LEU A 197 -16.62 -25.39 -5.77
C LEU A 197 -16.45 -23.96 -6.25
N CYS A 198 -17.49 -23.16 -6.00
CA CYS A 198 -17.43 -21.72 -6.01
C CYS A 198 -16.36 -21.36 -4.98
N ILE A 199 -15.25 -20.75 -5.41
CA ILE A 199 -14.61 -19.76 -4.54
C ILE A 199 -15.64 -18.64 -4.47
N ASP A 200 -16.56 -18.79 -3.53
CA ASP A 200 -17.79 -18.02 -3.45
C ASP A 200 -17.43 -16.56 -3.23
N GLY A 201 -17.84 -15.72 -4.18
CA GLY A 201 -17.65 -14.28 -4.10
C GLY A 201 -16.80 -13.75 -5.24
N ASP A 202 -17.49 -13.15 -6.20
CA ASP A 202 -17.07 -11.87 -6.74
C ASP A 202 -16.09 -11.14 -5.77
N LEU A 203 -14.85 -10.89 -6.18
CA LEU A 203 -13.86 -10.17 -5.37
C LEU A 203 -14.35 -8.75 -4.97
N SER A 204 -15.48 -8.30 -5.53
CA SER A 204 -16.23 -7.12 -5.07
C SER A 204 -17.14 -7.39 -3.85
N LYS A 205 -17.69 -8.61 -3.70
CA LYS A 205 -18.51 -9.06 -2.55
C LYS A 205 -17.68 -9.29 -1.28
N THR A 206 -16.39 -9.63 -1.41
CA THR A 206 -15.47 -9.59 -0.26
C THR A 206 -15.27 -8.16 0.27
N GLY A 207 -15.57 -7.14 -0.54
CA GLY A 207 -15.71 -5.73 -0.15
C GLY A 207 -16.79 -5.44 0.89
N ALA A 208 -17.83 -6.29 0.97
CA ALA A 208 -18.97 -6.09 1.87
C ALA A 208 -18.77 -6.66 3.29
N ARG A 209 -17.83 -7.61 3.47
CA ARG A 209 -17.43 -8.09 4.81
C ARG A 209 -16.15 -7.37 5.23
N PHE A 210 -16.34 -6.21 5.83
CA PHE A 210 -15.29 -5.51 6.57
C PHE A 210 -14.89 -6.38 7.77
N ASP A 211 -13.72 -7.02 7.71
CA ASP A 211 -13.09 -7.62 8.88
C ASP A 211 -12.10 -6.60 9.48
N PRO A 212 -12.44 -5.92 10.58
CA PRO A 212 -11.57 -4.94 11.22
C PRO A 212 -10.24 -5.54 11.69
N ALA A 213 -10.18 -6.85 11.96
CA ALA A 213 -8.98 -7.55 12.38
C ALA A 213 -8.07 -7.93 11.20
N SER A 214 -8.61 -7.98 9.98
CA SER A 214 -7.93 -8.52 8.81
C SER A 214 -7.64 -7.46 7.76
N LEU A 215 -6.82 -6.51 8.17
CA LEU A 215 -6.24 -5.54 7.23
C LEU A 215 -5.23 -6.12 6.26
N ALA A 216 -5.09 -7.45 6.29
CA ALA A 216 -4.48 -8.27 5.27
C ALA A 216 -5.49 -8.92 4.30
N ALA A 217 -6.80 -9.02 4.61
CA ALA A 217 -7.79 -9.74 3.80
C ALA A 217 -8.69 -8.90 2.88
N ASN A 218 -8.56 -7.56 2.82
CA ASN A 218 -9.20 -6.85 1.71
C ASN A 218 -8.45 -5.63 1.15
N PRO A 219 -7.39 -5.85 0.34
CA PRO A 219 -6.69 -4.78 -0.38
C PRO A 219 -7.43 -4.27 -1.63
N PHE A 220 -8.69 -4.65 -1.86
CA PHE A 220 -9.47 -4.26 -3.05
C PHE A 220 -10.30 -2.99 -2.88
N ALA A 221 -10.45 -2.46 -1.66
CA ALA A 221 -11.40 -1.36 -1.46
C ALA A 221 -10.85 0.01 -1.88
N PHE A 222 -9.54 0.27 -1.73
CA PHE A 222 -9.00 1.62 -1.94
C PHE A 222 -7.60 1.62 -2.54
N PRO A 223 -7.32 2.52 -3.52
CA PRO A 223 -5.96 2.77 -3.96
C PRO A 223 -5.17 3.39 -2.81
N THR A 224 -3.98 2.87 -2.57
CA THR A 224 -3.11 3.33 -1.49
C THR A 224 -1.89 4.02 -2.07
N GLY A 225 -1.66 5.27 -1.68
CA GLY A 225 -0.51 6.07 -2.08
C GLY A 225 0.50 6.24 -0.95
N VAL A 226 1.76 6.36 -1.32
CA VAL A 226 2.88 6.77 -0.49
C VAL A 226 3.59 7.90 -1.23
N TRP A 227 3.41 9.13 -0.76
CA TRP A 227 3.91 10.35 -1.39
C TRP A 227 5.37 10.63 -0.96
N SER A 228 6.22 9.65 -1.23
CA SER A 228 7.68 9.75 -1.15
C SER A 228 8.24 10.20 -2.51
N SER A 229 9.55 10.39 -2.60
CA SER A 229 10.26 10.62 -3.87
C SER A 229 11.31 9.51 -4.04
N PRO A 230 11.09 8.49 -4.89
CA PRO A 230 9.91 8.31 -5.75
C PRO A 230 8.66 7.93 -4.94
N GLU A 231 7.51 8.12 -5.57
CA GLU A 231 6.22 7.70 -5.02
C GLU A 231 6.11 6.17 -5.07
N ALA A 232 5.25 5.61 -4.23
CA ALA A 232 4.83 4.22 -4.36
C ALA A 232 3.33 4.12 -4.18
N SER A 233 2.68 3.25 -4.94
CA SER A 233 1.25 3.06 -4.87
C SER A 233 0.83 1.67 -5.28
N TYR A 234 -0.30 1.20 -4.74
CA TYR A 234 -0.85 -0.10 -5.10
C TYR A 234 -2.37 -0.14 -4.99
N PHE A 235 -2.95 -1.11 -5.70
CA PHE A 235 -4.35 -1.49 -5.62
C PHE A 235 -4.48 -2.99 -5.90
N GLY A 236 -5.28 -3.70 -5.09
CA GLY A 236 -5.47 -5.14 -5.22
C GLY A 236 -4.33 -5.97 -4.58
N LEU A 237 -4.26 -7.24 -4.96
CA LEU A 237 -3.38 -8.22 -4.30
C LEU A 237 -1.92 -8.09 -4.71
N SER A 238 -1.01 -8.27 -3.76
CA SER A 238 0.37 -8.70 -4.04
C SER A 238 0.41 -10.18 -4.41
N THR A 239 1.50 -10.63 -5.03
CA THR A 239 1.69 -12.05 -5.37
C THR A 239 1.68 -12.94 -4.13
N GLN A 240 2.25 -12.45 -3.01
CA GLN A 240 2.25 -13.18 -1.74
C GLN A 240 0.82 -13.36 -1.22
N GLN A 241 0.03 -12.28 -1.15
CA GLN A 241 -1.37 -12.35 -0.71
C GLN A 241 -2.20 -13.28 -1.59
N ALA A 242 -2.04 -13.20 -2.91
CA ALA A 242 -2.75 -14.10 -3.83
C ALA A 242 -2.36 -15.58 -3.59
N THR A 243 -1.08 -15.85 -3.34
CA THR A 243 -0.58 -17.19 -3.02
C THR A 243 -1.10 -17.69 -1.67
N ASP A 244 -1.11 -16.84 -0.65
CA ASP A 244 -1.64 -17.15 0.69
C ASP A 244 -3.14 -17.47 0.65
N MET A 245 -3.85 -16.91 -0.34
CA MET A 245 -5.26 -17.21 -0.64
C MET A 245 -5.46 -18.46 -1.53
N GLY A 246 -4.39 -19.19 -1.88
CA GLY A 246 -4.46 -20.38 -2.72
C GLY A 246 -4.63 -20.11 -4.22
N ILE A 247 -4.52 -18.85 -4.65
CA ILE A 247 -4.64 -18.47 -6.07
C ILE A 247 -3.32 -18.77 -6.79
N LEU A 248 -3.41 -19.45 -7.94
CA LEU A 248 -2.26 -19.66 -8.82
C LEU A 248 -1.86 -18.34 -9.51
N ALA A 249 -1.16 -17.49 -8.79
CA ALA A 249 -0.78 -16.15 -9.25
C ALA A 249 0.55 -16.11 -10.01
N GLY A 250 0.61 -15.26 -11.02
CA GLY A 250 1.82 -14.83 -11.72
C GLY A 250 2.10 -13.35 -11.47
N GLU A 251 3.34 -12.94 -11.71
CA GLU A 251 3.76 -11.55 -11.61
C GLU A 251 4.57 -11.14 -12.84
N SER A 252 4.41 -9.89 -13.27
CA SER A 252 5.17 -9.32 -14.39
C SER A 252 5.51 -7.86 -14.13
N ILE A 253 6.64 -7.40 -14.67
CA ILE A 253 7.21 -6.09 -14.35
C ILE A 253 7.58 -5.34 -15.64
N ALA A 254 7.27 -4.06 -15.67
CA ALA A 254 7.86 -3.07 -16.57
C ALA A 254 8.70 -2.08 -15.75
N LEU A 255 9.92 -1.80 -16.19
CA LEU A 255 10.72 -0.71 -15.62
C LEU A 255 10.31 0.62 -16.25
N TYR A 256 10.38 1.71 -15.49
CA TYR A 256 10.18 3.07 -16.03
C TYR A 256 11.15 3.34 -17.20
N ALA A 257 12.38 2.84 -17.11
CA ALA A 257 13.38 2.91 -18.18
C ALA A 257 13.02 2.13 -19.47
N GLU A 258 12.03 1.26 -19.45
CA GLU A 258 11.56 0.56 -20.65
C GLU A 258 10.59 1.40 -21.48
N CYS A 259 9.78 2.26 -20.85
CA CYS A 259 8.83 3.15 -21.54
C CYS A 259 9.50 4.45 -22.04
N LEU A 260 8.96 5.03 -23.12
CA LEU A 260 9.54 6.25 -23.70
C LEU A 260 9.46 7.44 -22.74
N ARG A 261 8.33 7.62 -22.05
CA ARG A 261 8.14 8.69 -21.06
C ARG A 261 9.23 8.63 -19.98
N GLY A 262 9.47 7.45 -19.41
CA GLY A 262 10.47 7.30 -18.36
C GLY A 262 11.90 7.54 -18.85
N ARG A 263 12.26 7.09 -20.05
CA ARG A 263 13.58 7.38 -20.63
C ARG A 263 13.84 8.88 -20.77
N VAL A 264 12.83 9.65 -21.15
CA VAL A 264 12.95 11.10 -21.35
C VAL A 264 12.92 11.85 -20.02
N PHE A 265 11.96 11.54 -19.13
CA PHE A 265 11.69 12.30 -17.91
C PHE A 265 12.31 11.63 -16.68
N SER A 266 11.64 10.64 -16.10
CA SER A 266 12.12 9.91 -14.92
C SER A 266 12.18 8.40 -15.19
N PRO A 267 13.39 7.82 -15.34
CA PRO A 267 13.56 6.41 -15.70
C PRO A 267 13.64 5.47 -14.49
N ASN A 268 13.64 6.02 -13.27
CA ASN A 268 13.77 5.24 -12.04
C ASN A 268 12.40 4.74 -11.60
N GLY A 269 12.27 3.44 -11.39
CA GLY A 269 11.03 2.86 -10.91
C GLY A 269 10.59 1.62 -11.68
N LEU A 270 9.47 1.07 -11.24
CA LEU A 270 8.82 -0.07 -11.88
C LEU A 270 7.31 -0.04 -11.67
N LEU A 271 6.61 -0.67 -12.61
CA LEU A 271 5.22 -1.08 -12.51
C LEU A 271 5.17 -2.61 -12.51
N LYS A 272 4.39 -3.17 -11.60
CA LYS A 272 4.19 -4.61 -11.44
C LYS A 272 2.71 -4.95 -11.56
N LEU A 273 2.41 -5.97 -12.37
CA LEU A 273 1.10 -6.61 -12.44
C LEU A 273 1.14 -7.94 -11.70
N VAL A 274 0.09 -8.21 -10.94
CA VAL A 274 -0.22 -9.50 -10.33
C VAL A 274 -1.47 -10.04 -11.03
N TYR A 275 -1.44 -11.28 -11.49
CA TYR A 275 -2.53 -11.86 -12.28
C TYR A 275 -2.74 -13.34 -11.98
N GLU A 276 -3.95 -13.83 -12.18
CA GLU A 276 -4.26 -15.26 -12.10
C GLU A 276 -3.74 -15.97 -13.37
N LYS A 277 -2.91 -17.00 -13.23
CA LYS A 277 -2.27 -17.65 -14.40
C LYS A 277 -3.27 -18.31 -15.36
N PRO A 278 -4.29 -19.08 -14.89
CA PRO A 278 -5.24 -19.72 -15.80
C PRO A 278 -6.01 -18.76 -16.70
N THR A 279 -6.49 -17.64 -16.16
CA THR A 279 -7.39 -16.72 -16.88
C THR A 279 -6.67 -15.49 -17.43
N GLY A 280 -5.50 -15.16 -16.88
CA GLY A 280 -4.82 -13.89 -17.13
C GLY A 280 -5.51 -12.70 -16.47
N ARG A 281 -6.51 -12.90 -15.61
CA ARG A 281 -7.22 -11.82 -14.90
C ARG A 281 -6.25 -11.06 -13.99
N ILE A 282 -6.26 -9.73 -14.06
CA ILE A 282 -5.44 -8.88 -13.19
C ILE A 282 -6.04 -8.86 -11.79
N LEU A 283 -5.21 -9.18 -10.80
CA LEU A 283 -5.55 -9.24 -9.37
C LEU A 283 -5.02 -8.04 -8.60
N GLY A 284 -3.95 -7.41 -9.09
CA GLY A 284 -3.36 -6.24 -8.45
C GLY A 284 -2.33 -5.53 -9.31
N VAL A 285 -2.15 -4.26 -9.01
CA VAL A 285 -1.19 -3.37 -9.65
C VAL A 285 -0.39 -2.67 -8.56
N HIS A 286 0.93 -2.64 -8.72
CA HIS A 286 1.86 -2.04 -7.76
C HIS A 286 2.89 -1.21 -8.52
N ILE A 287 3.13 0.02 -8.09
CA ILE A 287 3.94 1.01 -8.83
C ILE A 287 4.89 1.70 -7.85
N CYS A 288 6.13 1.92 -8.28
CA CYS A 288 7.11 2.75 -7.60
C CYS A 288 7.82 3.60 -8.64
N GLY A 289 7.76 4.91 -8.54
CA GLY A 289 8.31 5.83 -9.56
C GLY A 289 7.58 7.16 -9.56
N ASP A 290 7.93 8.03 -10.49
CA ASP A 290 7.23 9.30 -10.68
C ASP A 290 5.76 9.06 -11.05
N ASP A 291 4.87 9.89 -10.53
CA ASP A 291 3.43 9.85 -10.73
C ASP A 291 2.78 8.50 -10.34
N ALA A 292 3.42 7.68 -9.50
CA ALA A 292 2.89 6.36 -9.15
C ALA A 292 1.50 6.44 -8.51
N CYS A 293 1.24 7.45 -7.68
CA CYS A 293 -0.06 7.65 -7.02
C CYS A 293 -1.14 8.14 -8.00
N GLU A 294 -0.76 8.78 -9.11
CA GLU A 294 -1.71 9.15 -10.17
C GLU A 294 -2.00 7.98 -11.11
N LEU A 295 -0.95 7.23 -11.48
CA LEU A 295 -1.05 6.08 -12.38
C LEU A 295 -1.88 4.95 -11.78
N ILE A 296 -1.86 4.78 -10.45
CA ILE A 296 -2.54 3.65 -9.80
C ILE A 296 -4.04 3.62 -10.07
N HIS A 297 -4.67 4.77 -10.30
CA HIS A 297 -6.11 4.85 -10.54
C HIS A 297 -6.53 4.13 -11.83
N TYR A 298 -5.68 4.13 -12.86
CA TYR A 298 -5.91 3.28 -14.04
C TYR A 298 -5.75 1.79 -13.69
N GLY A 299 -4.78 1.45 -12.83
CA GLY A 299 -4.63 0.10 -12.28
C GLY A 299 -5.84 -0.37 -11.46
N MET A 300 -6.43 0.53 -10.68
CA MET A 300 -7.68 0.30 -9.95
C MET A 300 -8.82 -0.06 -10.89
N GLU A 301 -9.03 0.73 -11.95
CA GLU A 301 -10.08 0.45 -12.93
C GLU A 301 -9.86 -0.88 -13.67
N ILE A 302 -8.62 -1.22 -14.01
CA ILE A 302 -8.27 -2.52 -14.61
C ILE A 302 -8.68 -3.69 -13.71
N VAL A 303 -8.34 -3.62 -12.42
CA VAL A 303 -8.64 -4.68 -11.44
C VAL A 303 -10.15 -4.77 -11.20
N LYS A 304 -10.83 -3.63 -10.98
CA LYS A 304 -12.28 -3.57 -10.76
C LYS A 304 -13.07 -4.08 -11.96
N ALA A 305 -12.66 -3.72 -13.17
CA ALA A 305 -13.27 -4.18 -14.41
C ALA A 305 -12.86 -5.61 -14.81
N LYS A 306 -12.15 -6.35 -13.93
CA LYS A 306 -11.75 -7.75 -14.12
C LYS A 306 -10.99 -7.98 -15.43
N ARG A 307 -10.24 -6.98 -15.88
CA ARG A 307 -9.50 -7.02 -17.15
C ARG A 307 -8.40 -8.06 -17.09
N THR A 308 -7.97 -8.51 -18.26
CA THR A 308 -6.96 -9.55 -18.42
C THR A 308 -5.66 -8.99 -19.00
N ILE A 309 -4.58 -9.78 -18.90
CA ILE A 309 -3.32 -9.55 -19.61
C ILE A 309 -3.56 -9.29 -21.10
N LYS A 310 -4.46 -10.06 -21.74
CA LYS A 310 -4.76 -9.92 -23.16
C LYS A 310 -5.38 -8.56 -23.49
N ASP A 311 -6.26 -8.06 -22.63
CA ASP A 311 -6.86 -6.72 -22.77
C ASP A 311 -5.80 -5.62 -22.72
N LEU A 312 -4.82 -5.73 -21.81
CA LEU A 312 -3.75 -4.74 -21.71
C LEU A 312 -2.79 -4.77 -22.90
N VAL A 313 -2.54 -5.95 -23.48
CA VAL A 313 -1.71 -6.10 -24.68
C VAL A 313 -2.40 -5.52 -25.92
N SER A 314 -3.72 -5.68 -26.04
CA SER A 314 -4.49 -5.17 -27.18
C SER A 314 -4.72 -3.65 -27.13
N ASN A 315 -4.66 -3.04 -25.94
CA ASN A 315 -4.81 -1.60 -25.79
C ASN A 315 -3.75 -0.79 -26.56
N VAL A 316 -4.20 0.35 -27.08
CA VAL A 316 -3.36 1.39 -27.69
C VAL A 316 -3.20 2.52 -26.69
N TYR A 317 -1.96 2.85 -26.35
CA TYR A 317 -1.62 3.97 -25.49
C TYR A 317 -1.05 5.09 -26.35
N SER A 318 -1.35 6.33 -25.97
CA SER A 318 -0.70 7.49 -26.60
C SER A 318 0.82 7.38 -26.45
N ALA A 319 1.57 7.84 -27.44
CA ALA A 319 3.02 7.82 -27.36
C ALA A 319 3.52 8.69 -26.19
N VAL A 320 4.65 8.30 -25.59
CA VAL A 320 5.33 9.06 -24.52
C VAL A 320 4.46 9.25 -23.27
N THR A 321 3.76 8.19 -22.85
CA THR A 321 2.99 8.13 -21.60
C THR A 321 3.51 7.03 -20.67
N TYR A 322 3.41 7.25 -19.36
CA TYR A 322 3.70 6.20 -18.37
C TYR A 322 2.69 5.05 -18.41
N HIS A 323 1.47 5.28 -18.92
CA HIS A 323 0.46 4.23 -19.07
C HIS A 323 0.93 3.09 -20.02
N GLU A 324 1.90 3.34 -20.90
CA GLU A 324 2.51 2.30 -21.74
C GLU A 324 3.13 1.16 -20.90
N MET A 325 3.56 1.44 -19.66
CA MET A 325 4.11 0.43 -18.77
C MET A 325 3.14 -0.71 -18.46
N TYR A 326 1.83 -0.45 -18.44
CA TYR A 326 0.82 -1.50 -18.28
C TYR A 326 0.89 -2.52 -19.42
N LYS A 327 1.05 -2.04 -20.67
CA LYS A 327 1.24 -2.88 -21.84
C LYS A 327 2.56 -3.64 -21.79
N ILE A 328 3.65 -2.95 -21.44
CA ILE A 328 4.99 -3.56 -21.37
C ILE A 328 5.01 -4.68 -20.32
N ALA A 329 4.39 -4.47 -19.15
CA ALA A 329 4.28 -5.46 -18.10
C ALA A 329 3.42 -6.65 -18.56
N ALA A 330 2.28 -6.40 -19.20
CA ALA A 330 1.43 -7.45 -19.75
C ALA A 330 2.12 -8.24 -20.89
N GLN A 331 2.94 -7.60 -21.72
CA GLN A 331 3.76 -8.31 -22.70
C GLN A 331 4.85 -9.15 -22.02
N ALA A 332 5.41 -8.66 -20.90
CA ALA A 332 6.42 -9.37 -20.14
C ALA A 332 5.90 -10.67 -19.50
N SER A 333 4.60 -10.77 -19.21
CA SER A 333 4.01 -12.03 -18.75
C SER A 333 3.87 -13.09 -19.87
N LEU A 334 3.88 -12.67 -21.13
CA LEU A 334 3.78 -13.57 -22.30
C LEU A 334 5.16 -13.99 -22.84
N ASP A 335 6.16 -13.12 -22.73
CA ASP A 335 7.54 -13.36 -23.16
C ASP A 335 8.53 -12.95 -22.06
N GLU A 336 8.68 -13.84 -21.07
CA GLU A 336 9.53 -13.58 -19.91
C GLU A 336 11.02 -13.48 -20.30
N ALA A 337 11.45 -14.28 -21.29
CA ALA A 337 12.83 -14.29 -21.75
C ALA A 337 13.22 -12.99 -22.44
N GLY A 338 12.38 -12.48 -23.36
CA GLY A 338 12.59 -11.17 -23.97
C GLY A 338 12.44 -10.04 -22.96
N ALA A 339 11.51 -10.14 -22.00
CA ALA A 339 11.39 -9.16 -20.93
C ALA A 339 12.65 -9.08 -20.05
N ARG A 340 13.29 -10.21 -19.72
CA ARG A 340 14.58 -10.21 -19.00
C ARG A 340 15.67 -9.47 -19.80
N LYS A 341 15.75 -9.69 -21.12
CA LYS A 341 16.70 -8.99 -22.00
C LYS A 341 16.44 -7.48 -22.05
N ARG A 342 15.19 -7.05 -22.23
CA ARG A 342 14.80 -5.64 -22.28
C ARG A 342 15.10 -4.91 -20.96
N ARG A 343 14.75 -5.52 -19.82
CA ARG A 343 15.06 -4.98 -18.48
C ARG A 343 16.55 -4.84 -18.24
N ALA A 344 17.35 -5.85 -18.61
CA ALA A 344 18.80 -5.78 -18.48
C ALA A 344 19.40 -4.63 -19.32
N ALA A 345 18.95 -4.48 -20.56
CA ALA A 345 19.38 -3.38 -21.44
C ALA A 345 18.99 -2.01 -20.89
N ALA A 346 17.75 -1.85 -20.42
CA ALA A 346 17.26 -0.61 -19.82
C ALA A 346 18.04 -0.23 -18.54
N GLY A 347 18.29 -1.21 -17.66
CA GLY A 347 19.10 -1.02 -16.46
C GLY A 347 20.55 -0.63 -16.77
N ALA A 348 21.18 -1.27 -17.76
CA ALA A 348 22.53 -0.92 -18.19
C ALA A 348 22.61 0.50 -18.75
N ALA A 349 21.62 0.92 -19.56
CA ALA A 349 21.53 2.27 -20.11
C ALA A 349 21.34 3.32 -19.00
N LEU A 350 20.48 3.05 -18.03
CA LEU A 350 20.24 3.93 -16.89
C LEU A 350 21.51 4.08 -16.02
N ALA A 351 22.21 2.99 -15.73
CA ALA A 351 23.45 3.02 -14.98
C ALA A 351 24.53 3.85 -15.71
N LYS A 352 24.61 3.75 -17.05
CA LYS A 352 25.51 4.56 -17.87
C LYS A 352 25.17 6.06 -17.78
N ARG A 353 23.89 6.42 -17.88
CA ARG A 353 23.40 7.81 -17.75
C ARG A 353 23.73 8.39 -16.36
N ASN A 354 23.47 7.65 -15.30
CA ASN A 354 23.74 8.11 -13.94
C ASN A 354 25.24 8.37 -13.73
N ARG A 355 26.12 7.48 -14.22
CA ARG A 355 27.57 7.70 -14.16
C ARG A 355 28.01 8.97 -14.89
N SER A 356 27.45 9.25 -16.07
CA SER A 356 27.79 10.45 -16.84
C SER A 356 27.29 11.76 -16.22
N GLN A 357 26.25 11.69 -15.38
CA GLN A 357 25.72 12.86 -14.66
C GLN A 357 26.52 13.14 -13.40
N MET A 358 27.06 12.12 -12.74
CA MET A 358 27.94 12.28 -11.56
C MET A 358 29.34 12.78 -11.90
N SER A 359 29.77 12.64 -13.16
CA SER A 359 31.09 13.10 -13.64
C SER A 359 31.10 14.54 -14.16
N LYS A 360 29.97 15.25 -14.09
CA LYS A 360 29.81 16.65 -14.50
C LYS A 360 29.54 17.51 -13.28
#